data_AF-A0A550C5E0-F1
#
_entry.id   AF-A0A550C5E0-F1
#
_cell.length_a   1.000
_cell.length_b   1.000
_cell.length_c   1.000
_cell.angle_alpha   90.00
_cell.angle_beta   90.00
_cell.angle_gamma   90.00
#
_symmetry.space_group_name_H-M   'P 1'
#
loop_
_entity.id
_entity.type
_entity.pdbx_description
1 polymer ?
#
loop_
_entity_poly.entity_id
_entity_poly.type
_entity_poly.pdbx_seq_one_letter_code
_entity_poly.pdbx_strand_id
1 'polypeptide(L)'
;MPKDETNKKNARRVASSGGLLVMTNGKKSILVPRPVLYEDALRAATRHFGGQASHIALQTRDLDICDATFIDISPEAWDLVKADLKALRVTVTNAAAVTHPPAAVVAPATVSAALPTTASTASSALHTTETSLINDDPITLTFARFDGVINLKVKPSARLDTLFKEVHDDYQSRRSKRFRDGHPQSSGGEYCEHGFNFFHNGWKLGSHATAANSYYYGISSSSLGTVASAGLQDGDHIDVHMEQKGGKPVIYLYAPQQVEATVRLSLTYEWGFSVVYPVVPVKKARLGTGEATKVGQAVEWRVQTQQDGTLRELSTGLDVAYLYWEARTEGAGISSPPPSPSRDTTQPTPTTEVFSPATSSVSDGDSVLLAVDGITLYLDAALAAMGLHTEARTSFITYWLPALLKHKHVALRFVNQAAYERAAPLEVVPAPDVVTRVFMLFKGVDVSDGVDLDASLVDPDARSALDAWPQARARANEPPSMWKDVVGVQLEKTFDASLFRVIEWGGMEVLH
;
A
#
# COMPACT_ATOMS: atom_id res chain seq x y z
N MET A 1 -22.50 13.32 77.29
CA MET A 1 -22.42 11.87 77.01
C MET A 1 -23.82 11.35 76.73
N PRO A 2 -24.09 10.92 75.50
CA PRO A 2 -24.39 9.50 75.19
C PRO A 2 -23.68 9.05 73.89
N LYS A 3 -23.23 7.79 73.74
CA LYS A 3 -23.91 6.57 73.26
C LYS A 3 -24.61 6.67 71.89
N ASP A 4 -23.94 6.03 70.92
CA ASP A 4 -24.44 5.04 69.95
C ASP A 4 -25.69 5.39 69.12
N GLU A 5 -25.50 5.58 67.81
CA GLU A 5 -26.48 5.14 66.79
C GLU A 5 -25.86 5.18 65.39
N THR A 6 -25.39 4.03 64.95
CA THR A 6 -25.26 3.65 63.53
C THR A 6 -26.59 3.89 62.80
N ASN A 7 -26.73 5.04 62.13
CA ASN A 7 -27.86 5.28 61.24
C ASN A 7 -27.46 5.00 59.79
N LYS A 8 -27.81 3.79 59.36
CA LYS A 8 -27.94 3.36 57.96
C LYS A 8 -28.80 4.35 57.19
N LYS A 9 -28.19 5.34 56.53
CA LYS A 9 -28.81 5.96 55.36
C LYS A 9 -28.37 5.19 54.13
N ASN A 10 -29.16 4.16 53.81
CA ASN A 10 -29.40 3.66 52.47
C ASN A 10 -29.84 4.83 51.59
N ALA A 11 -28.91 5.68 51.16
CA ALA A 11 -29.11 6.47 49.96
C ALA A 11 -28.97 5.49 48.81
N ARG A 12 -30.11 4.95 48.37
CA ARG A 12 -30.26 4.28 47.09
C ARG A 12 -29.79 5.29 46.05
N ARG A 13 -28.50 5.21 45.70
CA ARG A 13 -27.82 6.07 44.75
C ARG A 13 -28.54 5.79 43.43
N VAL A 14 -29.47 6.67 43.05
CA VAL A 14 -30.02 6.66 41.71
C VAL A 14 -28.81 6.95 40.83
N ALA A 15 -28.26 5.89 40.23
CA ALA A 15 -27.13 6.00 39.34
C ALA A 15 -27.54 6.98 38.24
N SER A 16 -26.77 8.06 38.06
CA SER A 16 -26.94 8.89 36.89
C SER A 16 -26.77 7.98 35.67
N SER A 17 -27.70 8.06 34.73
CA SER A 17 -27.74 7.21 33.53
C SER A 17 -26.49 7.34 32.64
N GLY A 18 -25.62 8.34 32.89
CA GLY A 18 -24.40 8.57 32.13
C GLY A 18 -23.37 7.43 32.19
N GLY A 19 -23.36 6.62 33.26
CA GLY A 19 -22.41 5.52 33.43
C GLY A 19 -22.86 4.16 32.92
N LEU A 20 -24.06 4.05 32.34
CA LEU A 20 -24.67 2.77 31.96
C LEU A 20 -25.00 2.76 30.47
N LEU A 21 -24.95 1.58 29.87
CA LEU A 21 -25.22 1.33 28.46
C LEU A 21 -26.12 0.10 28.32
N VAL A 22 -27.16 0.19 27.50
CA VAL A 22 -28.05 -0.95 27.21
C VAL A 22 -27.49 -1.73 26.03
N MET A 23 -27.33 -3.05 26.13
CA MET A 23 -26.97 -3.90 24.99
C MET A 23 -28.15 -4.84 24.68
N THR A 24 -28.52 -4.96 23.40
CA THR A 24 -29.70 -5.73 22.98
C THR A 24 -29.39 -6.66 21.81
N ASN A 25 -29.71 -7.94 21.92
CA ASN A 25 -29.74 -8.89 20.82
C ASN A 25 -31.14 -9.53 20.74
N GLY A 26 -31.87 -9.28 19.66
CA GLY A 26 -33.23 -9.79 19.47
C GLY A 26 -34.17 -9.31 20.59
N LYS A 27 -34.74 -10.27 21.34
CA LYS A 27 -35.64 -9.99 22.49
C LYS A 27 -34.91 -9.82 23.82
N LYS A 28 -33.59 -10.04 23.86
CA LYS A 28 -32.79 -10.00 25.09
C LYS A 28 -32.06 -8.67 25.18
N SER A 29 -32.35 -7.90 26.24
CA SER A 29 -31.64 -6.67 26.58
C SER A 29 -30.98 -6.80 27.94
N ILE A 30 -29.78 -6.25 28.09
CA ILE A 30 -29.03 -6.20 29.33
C ILE A 30 -28.53 -4.78 29.57
N LEU A 31 -28.34 -4.41 30.84
CA LEU A 31 -27.71 -3.15 31.23
C LEU A 31 -26.30 -3.42 31.71
N VAL A 32 -25.30 -2.78 31.12
CA VAL A 32 -23.89 -2.93 31.48
C VAL A 32 -23.29 -1.58 31.89
N PRO A 33 -22.22 -1.56 32.71
CA PRO A 33 -21.39 -0.38 32.86
C PRO A 33 -20.88 0.08 31.49
N ARG A 34 -20.85 1.38 31.25
CA ARG A 34 -20.36 1.95 29.98
C ARG A 34 -18.89 1.53 29.77
N PRO A 35 -18.58 0.76 28.72
CA PRO A 35 -17.23 0.30 28.47
C PRO A 35 -16.31 1.45 28.08
N VAL A 36 -15.10 1.50 28.66
CA VAL A 36 -14.12 2.53 28.33
C VAL A 36 -13.45 2.23 27.00
N LEU A 37 -13.16 0.96 26.73
CA LEU A 37 -12.54 0.45 25.51
C LEU A 37 -13.54 -0.37 24.68
N TYR A 38 -13.34 -0.40 23.37
CA TYR A 38 -14.16 -1.20 22.44
C TYR A 38 -14.14 -2.69 22.79
N GLU A 39 -12.96 -3.21 23.14
CA GLU A 39 -12.78 -4.61 23.54
C GLU A 39 -13.57 -4.99 24.79
N ASP A 40 -13.78 -4.05 25.72
CA ASP A 40 -14.61 -4.31 26.90
C ASP A 40 -16.09 -4.42 26.53
N ALA A 41 -16.53 -3.65 25.53
CA ALA A 41 -17.87 -3.74 24.98
C ALA A 41 -18.07 -5.07 24.25
N LEU A 42 -17.13 -5.50 23.41
CA LEU A 42 -17.17 -6.81 22.76
C LEU A 42 -17.16 -7.94 23.77
N ARG A 43 -16.28 -7.89 24.78
CA ARG A 43 -16.21 -8.92 25.82
C ARG A 43 -17.50 -9.02 26.63
N ALA A 44 -18.15 -7.88 26.92
CA ALA A 44 -19.48 -7.87 27.52
C ALA A 44 -20.53 -8.49 26.58
N ALA A 45 -20.50 -8.14 25.29
CA ALA A 45 -21.39 -8.72 24.29
C ALA A 45 -21.24 -10.23 24.17
N THR A 46 -20.01 -10.73 24.05
CA THR A 46 -19.68 -12.16 23.98
C THR A 46 -20.12 -12.91 25.22
N ARG A 47 -19.85 -12.36 26.41
CA ARG A 47 -20.25 -12.97 27.68
C ARG A 47 -21.76 -13.16 27.79
N HIS A 48 -22.56 -12.24 27.25
CA HIS A 48 -24.00 -12.23 27.44
C HIS A 48 -24.82 -12.74 26.25
N PHE A 49 -24.24 -12.73 25.04
CA PHE A 49 -24.92 -13.06 23.79
C PHE A 49 -24.17 -14.07 22.89
N GLY A 50 -22.93 -14.43 23.19
CA GLY A 50 -21.98 -15.01 22.22
C GLY A 50 -22.02 -16.49 21.87
N GLY A 51 -22.91 -17.32 22.44
CA GLY A 51 -23.11 -18.72 22.02
C GLY A 51 -21.84 -19.60 21.91
N GLN A 52 -21.95 -20.77 21.25
CA GLN A 52 -20.78 -21.56 20.82
C GLN A 52 -20.41 -21.12 19.39
N ALA A 53 -19.35 -20.32 19.29
CA ALA A 53 -18.75 -19.77 18.07
C ALA A 53 -19.68 -18.90 17.20
N SER A 54 -19.61 -17.59 17.40
CA SER A 54 -20.32 -16.60 16.58
C SER A 54 -19.50 -15.30 16.47
N HIS A 55 -19.45 -14.71 15.27
CA HIS A 55 -18.97 -13.33 15.11
C HIS A 55 -19.98 -12.36 15.74
N ILE A 56 -19.47 -11.38 16.50
CA ILE A 56 -20.29 -10.39 17.21
C ILE A 56 -19.96 -9.00 16.68
N ALA A 57 -20.98 -8.26 16.26
CA ALA A 57 -20.85 -6.84 15.92
C ALA A 57 -21.68 -5.96 16.85
N LEU A 58 -21.16 -4.76 17.11
CA LEU A 58 -21.78 -3.74 17.96
C LEU A 58 -22.32 -2.63 17.07
N GLN A 59 -23.64 -2.47 17.05
CA GLN A 59 -24.33 -1.48 16.24
C GLN A 59 -24.94 -0.39 17.11
N THR A 60 -24.98 0.83 16.59
CA THR A 60 -25.78 1.91 17.16
C THR A 60 -26.64 2.58 16.11
N ARG A 61 -27.67 3.28 16.59
CA ARG A 61 -28.50 4.21 15.82
C ARG A 61 -28.69 5.53 16.56
N ASP A 62 -27.93 5.74 17.63
CA ASP A 62 -28.14 6.85 18.57
C ASP A 62 -27.46 8.14 18.12
N LEU A 63 -26.65 8.08 17.06
CA LEU A 63 -25.97 9.23 16.48
C LEU A 63 -26.84 9.81 15.36
N ASP A 64 -26.88 11.13 15.24
CA ASP A 64 -27.68 11.84 14.23
C ASP A 64 -27.26 11.44 12.80
N ILE A 65 -25.99 11.09 12.60
CA ILE A 65 -25.43 10.61 11.32
C ILE A 65 -25.90 9.22 10.90
N CYS A 66 -26.62 8.48 11.77
CA CYS A 66 -27.06 7.13 11.47
C CYS A 66 -28.37 7.07 10.65
N ASP A 67 -29.05 8.20 10.41
CA ASP A 67 -30.33 8.28 9.68
C ASP A 67 -31.37 7.23 10.15
N ALA A 68 -31.44 7.01 11.48
CA ALA A 68 -32.28 6.00 12.15
C ALA A 68 -32.01 4.52 11.77
N THR A 69 -30.92 4.24 11.04
CA THR A 69 -30.44 2.89 10.73
C THR A 69 -29.43 2.41 11.76
N PHE A 70 -29.28 1.09 11.90
CA PHE A 70 -28.26 0.51 12.76
C PHE A 70 -26.95 0.37 11.98
N ILE A 71 -25.90 1.04 12.46
CA ILE A 71 -24.57 1.08 11.85
C ILE A 71 -23.58 0.41 12.78
N ASP A 72 -22.68 -0.42 12.23
CA ASP A 72 -21.60 -1.05 12.96
C ASP A 72 -20.61 0.02 13.48
N ILE A 73 -20.27 -0.06 14.76
CA ILE A 73 -19.24 0.77 15.36
C ILE A 73 -17.91 0.01 15.23
N SER A 74 -16.95 0.60 14.52
CA SER A 74 -15.58 0.09 14.46
C SER A 74 -14.79 0.41 15.74
N PRO A 75 -13.68 -0.30 16.02
CA PRO A 75 -12.83 -0.01 17.17
C PRO A 75 -12.32 1.45 17.21
N GLU A 76 -11.97 2.03 16.06
CA GLU A 76 -11.40 3.37 15.93
C GLU A 76 -12.44 4.46 16.19
N ALA A 77 -13.70 4.21 15.81
CA ALA A 77 -14.80 5.14 16.07
C ALA A 77 -15.24 5.13 17.53
N TRP A 78 -14.89 4.11 18.31
CA TRP A 78 -15.39 3.90 19.67
C TRP A 78 -15.10 5.08 20.59
N ASP A 79 -13.86 5.59 20.61
CA ASP A 79 -13.47 6.68 21.50
C ASP A 79 -14.19 7.99 21.20
N LEU A 80 -14.61 8.17 19.94
CA LEU A 80 -15.34 9.35 19.48
C LEU A 80 -16.83 9.28 19.86
N VAL A 81 -17.42 8.08 19.85
CA VAL A 81 -18.88 7.93 19.99
C VAL A 81 -19.33 7.42 21.36
N LYS A 82 -18.44 6.78 22.14
CA LYS A 82 -18.80 6.06 23.37
C LYS A 82 -19.47 6.91 24.45
N ALA A 83 -19.32 8.24 24.44
CA ALA A 83 -20.00 9.11 25.39
C ALA A 83 -21.50 9.29 25.06
N ASP A 84 -21.83 9.25 23.76
CA ASP A 84 -23.16 9.59 23.24
C ASP A 84 -24.08 8.38 23.07
N LEU A 85 -23.52 7.16 23.12
CA LEU A 85 -24.28 5.92 23.00
C LEU A 85 -25.24 5.75 24.19
N LYS A 86 -26.51 5.48 23.92
CA LYS A 86 -27.52 5.12 24.93
C LYS A 86 -27.80 3.62 24.90
N ALA A 87 -27.78 3.03 23.70
CA ALA A 87 -27.98 1.62 23.47
C ALA A 87 -27.09 1.09 22.33
N LEU A 88 -26.66 -0.15 22.48
CA LEU A 88 -26.03 -0.96 21.46
C LEU A 88 -26.95 -2.10 21.06
N ARG A 89 -27.04 -2.34 19.76
CA ARG A 89 -27.55 -3.59 19.24
C ARG A 89 -26.37 -4.54 19.02
N VAL A 90 -26.49 -5.75 19.53
CA VAL A 90 -25.50 -6.81 19.37
C VAL A 90 -26.06 -7.79 18.34
N THR A 91 -25.35 -7.97 17.25
CA THR A 91 -25.68 -8.98 16.24
C THR A 91 -24.72 -10.16 16.39
N VAL A 92 -25.27 -11.36 16.21
CA VAL A 92 -24.57 -12.64 16.38
C VAL A 92 -24.91 -13.48 15.16
N THR A 93 -23.92 -13.81 14.34
CA THR A 93 -24.14 -14.52 13.07
C THR A 93 -23.55 -15.92 13.14
N ASN A 94 -24.37 -16.94 12.84
CA ASN A 94 -23.96 -18.34 12.70
C ASN A 94 -23.91 -18.74 11.22
N ALA A 95 -22.87 -19.45 10.81
CA ALA A 95 -22.68 -19.88 9.43
C ALA A 95 -23.40 -21.23 9.16
N ALA A 96 -24.61 -21.22 8.56
CA ALA A 96 -25.14 -22.35 7.76
C ALA A 96 -26.46 -22.04 6.99
N ALA A 97 -26.45 -22.43 5.70
CA ALA A 97 -27.56 -22.84 4.80
C ALA A 97 -28.42 -21.78 4.05
N VAL A 98 -28.34 -21.77 2.70
CA VAL A 98 -29.49 -21.66 1.75
C VAL A 98 -29.14 -22.33 0.39
N THR A 99 -30.09 -23.13 -0.14
CA THR A 99 -30.12 -23.89 -1.41
C THR A 99 -30.83 -23.14 -2.56
N HIS A 100 -30.46 -23.38 -3.84
CA HIS A 100 -31.07 -22.80 -5.08
C HIS A 100 -31.76 -23.84 -6.00
N PRO A 101 -32.73 -23.42 -6.85
CA PRO A 101 -33.07 -24.07 -8.13
C PRO A 101 -32.85 -23.14 -9.39
N PRO A 102 -32.86 -23.68 -10.64
CA PRO A 102 -32.04 -23.18 -11.77
C PRO A 102 -32.76 -22.32 -12.83
N ALA A 103 -31.94 -21.62 -13.64
CA ALA A 103 -32.31 -20.69 -14.72
C ALA A 103 -32.33 -21.34 -16.13
N ALA A 104 -33.07 -20.71 -17.07
CA ALA A 104 -33.25 -21.13 -18.46
C ALA A 104 -32.46 -20.28 -19.48
N VAL A 105 -32.14 -20.92 -20.60
CA VAL A 105 -31.25 -20.62 -21.74
C VAL A 105 -31.95 -19.82 -22.85
N VAL A 106 -31.26 -18.95 -23.63
CA VAL A 106 -31.37 -18.81 -25.12
C VAL A 106 -30.08 -18.19 -25.74
N ALA A 107 -29.72 -18.67 -26.94
CA ALA A 107 -28.54 -18.43 -27.78
C ALA A 107 -28.81 -17.45 -28.99
N PRO A 108 -27.82 -17.13 -29.87
CA PRO A 108 -27.74 -15.91 -30.69
C PRO A 108 -27.95 -16.09 -32.22
N ALA A 109 -27.77 -15.00 -33.01
CA ALA A 109 -27.66 -15.04 -34.48
C ALA A 109 -26.67 -14.00 -35.08
N THR A 110 -26.06 -14.40 -36.20
CA THR A 110 -24.95 -13.84 -37.03
C THR A 110 -25.40 -13.15 -38.34
N VAL A 111 -24.43 -12.61 -39.12
CA VAL A 111 -24.28 -12.49 -40.62
C VAL A 111 -23.97 -11.02 -41.04
N SER A 112 -23.22 -10.62 -42.10
CA SER A 112 -22.03 -11.02 -42.89
C SER A 112 -21.86 -10.00 -44.06
N ALA A 113 -20.62 -9.63 -44.43
CA ALA A 113 -20.07 -9.14 -45.75
C ALA A 113 -20.68 -7.87 -46.46
N ALA A 114 -20.06 -7.08 -47.36
CA ALA A 114 -18.81 -7.06 -48.16
C ALA A 114 -18.52 -5.62 -48.72
N LEU A 115 -17.33 -5.40 -49.30
CA LEU A 115 -16.81 -4.19 -50.00
C LEU A 115 -17.07 -4.16 -51.54
N PRO A 116 -16.84 -3.03 -52.24
CA PRO A 116 -15.79 -3.00 -53.29
C PRO A 116 -15.02 -1.66 -53.52
N THR A 117 -13.99 -1.77 -54.38
CA THR A 117 -12.85 -0.88 -54.76
C THR A 117 -13.11 0.09 -55.94
N THR A 118 -12.33 1.20 -56.09
CA THR A 118 -11.60 1.67 -57.32
C THR A 118 -10.94 3.06 -57.15
N ALA A 119 -10.05 3.45 -58.08
CA ALA A 119 -8.82 4.24 -57.87
C ALA A 119 -8.69 5.61 -58.60
N SER A 120 -7.54 6.28 -58.37
CA SER A 120 -6.89 7.40 -59.12
C SER A 120 -7.40 8.84 -58.81
N THR A 121 -6.60 9.91 -58.63
CA THR A 121 -5.42 10.41 -59.37
C THR A 121 -4.73 11.53 -58.55
N ALA A 122 -3.43 11.75 -58.74
CA ALA A 122 -2.62 12.78 -58.08
C ALA A 122 -2.82 14.21 -58.65
N SER A 123 -2.70 15.24 -57.80
CA SER A 123 -2.21 16.56 -58.22
C SER A 123 -1.62 17.34 -57.03
N SER A 124 -0.42 17.88 -57.22
CA SER A 124 0.34 18.68 -56.27
C SER A 124 -0.07 20.17 -56.34
N ALA A 125 -0.26 20.81 -55.20
CA ALA A 125 -0.19 22.26 -55.07
C ALA A 125 0.37 22.66 -53.69
N LEU A 126 1.25 23.66 -53.70
CA LEU A 126 2.09 24.10 -52.60
C LEU A 126 1.32 24.76 -51.44
N HIS A 127 1.90 24.56 -50.25
CA HIS A 127 1.91 25.41 -49.06
C HIS A 127 0.65 26.21 -48.72
N THR A 128 -0.07 25.69 -47.74
CA THR A 128 -0.67 26.51 -46.70
C THR A 128 -0.43 25.78 -45.38
N THR A 129 -0.01 26.51 -44.35
CA THR A 129 0.13 26.01 -42.98
C THR A 129 -1.24 25.52 -42.49
N GLU A 130 -1.52 24.24 -42.73
CA GLU A 130 -2.62 23.53 -42.10
C GLU A 130 -2.18 23.12 -40.71
N THR A 131 -2.76 23.76 -39.70
CA THR A 131 -2.97 23.14 -38.39
C THR A 131 -3.52 21.75 -38.66
N SER A 132 -2.71 20.68 -38.52
CA SER A 132 -3.18 19.34 -38.84
C SER A 132 -4.43 19.10 -38.01
N LEU A 133 -5.57 18.99 -38.68
CA LEU A 133 -6.79 18.52 -38.05
C LEU A 133 -6.42 17.17 -37.45
N ILE A 134 -6.35 17.11 -36.11
CA ILE A 134 -6.18 15.84 -35.40
C ILE A 134 -7.29 14.96 -35.95
N ASN A 135 -6.94 13.89 -36.65
CA ASN A 135 -7.95 12.93 -37.08
C ASN A 135 -8.60 12.40 -35.80
N ASP A 136 -9.83 12.82 -35.53
CA ASP A 136 -10.54 12.52 -34.29
C ASP A 136 -11.36 11.22 -34.40
N ASP A 137 -11.02 10.40 -35.40
CA ASP A 137 -11.54 9.05 -35.55
C ASP A 137 -11.25 8.23 -34.29
N PRO A 138 -12.26 7.54 -33.71
CA PRO A 138 -12.08 6.77 -32.49
C PRO A 138 -11.02 5.68 -32.67
N ILE A 139 -10.06 5.63 -31.76
CA ILE A 139 -9.07 4.56 -31.64
C ILE A 139 -9.44 3.64 -30.49
N THR A 140 -8.98 2.40 -30.52
CA THR A 140 -9.17 1.41 -29.46
C THR A 140 -7.91 1.37 -28.60
N LEU A 141 -8.06 1.61 -27.30
CA LEU A 141 -7.00 1.46 -26.32
C LEU A 141 -7.32 0.28 -25.40
N THR A 142 -6.29 -0.54 -25.13
CA THR A 142 -6.38 -1.69 -24.23
C THR A 142 -5.78 -1.33 -22.89
N PHE A 143 -6.55 -1.36 -21.81
CA PHE A 143 -6.07 -1.16 -20.45
C PHE A 143 -5.95 -2.52 -19.76
N ALA A 144 -4.73 -2.92 -19.42
CA ALA A 144 -4.45 -4.15 -18.68
C ALA A 144 -4.30 -3.82 -17.19
N ARG A 145 -5.11 -4.45 -16.33
CA ARG A 145 -5.08 -4.36 -14.88
C ARG A 145 -4.74 -5.71 -14.27
N PHE A 146 -4.42 -5.72 -12.99
CA PHE A 146 -4.20 -6.97 -12.24
C PHE A 146 -5.43 -7.91 -12.23
N ASP A 147 -6.66 -7.36 -12.38
CA ASP A 147 -7.92 -8.12 -12.38
C ASP A 147 -8.48 -8.40 -13.79
N GLY A 148 -7.73 -8.04 -14.85
CA GLY A 148 -8.10 -8.32 -16.24
C GLY A 148 -7.92 -7.13 -17.17
N VAL A 149 -8.50 -7.24 -18.37
CA VAL A 149 -8.32 -6.26 -19.46
C VAL A 149 -9.64 -5.55 -19.80
N ILE A 150 -9.58 -4.26 -20.08
CA ILE A 150 -10.69 -3.46 -20.62
C ILE A 150 -10.26 -2.75 -21.90
N ASN A 151 -11.07 -2.86 -22.95
CA ASN A 151 -10.85 -2.16 -24.22
C ASN A 151 -11.80 -0.98 -24.29
N LEU A 152 -11.27 0.23 -24.49
CA LEU A 152 -12.05 1.45 -24.64
C LEU A 152 -11.87 2.01 -26.06
N LYS A 153 -12.99 2.34 -26.71
CA LYS A 153 -12.96 3.14 -27.93
C LYS A 153 -13.00 4.60 -27.56
N VAL A 154 -11.92 5.32 -27.85
CA VAL A 154 -11.70 6.68 -27.37
C VAL A 154 -11.34 7.60 -28.53
N LYS A 155 -11.78 8.85 -28.44
CA LYS A 155 -11.36 9.88 -29.38
C LYS A 155 -9.92 10.31 -29.07
N PRO A 156 -9.08 10.59 -30.07
CA PRO A 156 -7.76 11.21 -29.87
C PRO A 156 -7.83 12.53 -29.08
N SER A 157 -8.94 13.28 -29.17
CA SER A 157 -9.20 14.47 -28.34
C SER A 157 -9.61 14.19 -26.88
N ALA A 158 -9.94 12.94 -26.52
CA ALA A 158 -10.36 12.59 -25.17
C ALA A 158 -9.24 12.84 -24.17
N ARG A 159 -9.59 13.40 -23.00
CA ARG A 159 -8.64 13.61 -21.92
C ARG A 159 -8.35 12.29 -21.20
N LEU A 160 -7.08 12.05 -20.92
CA LEU A 160 -6.64 10.81 -20.28
C LEU A 160 -7.14 10.67 -18.84
N ASP A 161 -7.29 11.77 -18.09
CA ASP A 161 -7.87 11.75 -16.74
C ASP A 161 -9.29 11.17 -16.70
N THR A 162 -10.13 11.55 -17.68
CA THR A 162 -11.49 10.99 -17.83
C THR A 162 -11.45 9.51 -18.15
N LEU A 163 -10.52 9.07 -19.01
CA LEU A 163 -10.38 7.65 -19.36
C LEU A 163 -9.92 6.80 -18.17
N PHE A 164 -8.94 7.27 -17.40
CA PHE A 164 -8.51 6.59 -16.18
C PHE A 164 -9.61 6.56 -15.12
N LYS A 165 -10.44 7.61 -15.03
CA LYS A 165 -11.63 7.60 -14.18
C LYS A 165 -12.62 6.52 -14.62
N GLU A 166 -12.88 6.38 -15.92
CA GLU A 166 -13.76 5.33 -16.45
C GLU A 166 -13.22 3.92 -16.14
N VAL A 167 -11.91 3.71 -16.32
CA VAL A 167 -11.24 2.45 -15.95
C VAL A 167 -11.32 2.19 -14.44
N HIS A 168 -11.28 3.25 -13.62
CA HIS A 168 -11.46 3.15 -12.17
C HIS A 168 -12.87 2.73 -11.79
N ASP A 169 -13.86 3.41 -12.36
CA ASP A 169 -15.26 3.21 -12.06
C ASP A 169 -15.70 1.80 -12.52
N ASP A 170 -15.18 1.27 -13.65
CA ASP A 170 -15.35 -0.14 -14.05
C ASP A 170 -14.79 -1.09 -13.00
N TYR A 171 -13.56 -0.87 -12.52
CA TYR A 171 -12.95 -1.70 -11.47
C TYR A 171 -13.82 -1.72 -10.20
N GLN A 172 -14.25 -0.55 -9.72
CA GLN A 172 -15.10 -0.45 -8.53
C GLN A 172 -16.44 -1.15 -8.72
N SER A 173 -17.04 -1.06 -9.91
CA SER A 173 -18.30 -1.73 -10.21
C SER A 173 -18.19 -3.25 -10.20
N ARG A 174 -17.10 -3.81 -10.76
CA ARG A 174 -16.82 -5.25 -10.78
C ARG A 174 -16.53 -5.77 -9.38
N ARG A 175 -15.74 -5.03 -8.60
CA ARG A 175 -15.49 -5.32 -7.18
C ARG A 175 -16.79 -5.37 -6.38
N SER A 176 -17.66 -4.38 -6.54
CA SER A 176 -18.98 -4.33 -5.88
C SER A 176 -19.91 -5.48 -6.32
N LYS A 177 -19.85 -5.90 -7.58
CA LYS A 177 -20.59 -7.06 -8.08
C LYS A 177 -20.08 -8.37 -7.49
N ARG A 178 -18.76 -8.57 -7.45
CA ARG A 178 -18.11 -9.76 -6.86
C ARG A 178 -18.46 -9.92 -5.37
N PHE A 179 -18.60 -8.80 -4.66
CA PHE A 179 -19.08 -8.75 -3.28
C PHE A 179 -20.56 -9.18 -3.15
N ARG A 180 -21.42 -8.75 -4.06
CA ARG A 180 -22.85 -9.17 -4.09
C ARG A 180 -23.04 -10.65 -4.40
N ASP A 181 -22.16 -11.22 -5.22
CA ASP A 181 -22.25 -12.61 -5.69
C ASP A 181 -21.66 -13.63 -4.69
N GLY A 182 -21.27 -13.20 -3.48
CA GLY A 182 -20.85 -14.10 -2.41
C GLY A 182 -19.44 -14.67 -2.57
N HIS A 183 -18.64 -14.16 -3.51
CA HIS A 183 -17.22 -14.47 -3.54
C HIS A 183 -16.52 -13.79 -2.35
N PRO A 184 -15.68 -14.51 -1.58
CA PRO A 184 -14.88 -13.87 -0.55
C PRO A 184 -14.06 -12.74 -1.17
N GLN A 185 -13.84 -11.67 -0.41
CA GLN A 185 -12.89 -10.63 -0.81
C GLN A 185 -11.58 -11.32 -1.21
N SER A 186 -11.15 -11.19 -2.47
CA SER A 186 -9.72 -10.97 -2.69
C SER A 186 -9.43 -9.68 -1.93
N SER A 187 -8.71 -9.81 -0.84
CA SER A 187 -8.54 -8.85 0.25
C SER A 187 -7.83 -7.56 -0.19
N GLY A 188 -8.44 -6.80 -1.10
CA GLY A 188 -8.07 -5.43 -1.39
C GLY A 188 -8.68 -4.54 -0.33
N GLY A 189 -7.90 -4.16 0.68
CA GLY A 189 -8.35 -3.33 1.80
C GLY A 189 -8.99 -2.00 1.39
N GLU A 190 -9.85 -1.49 2.28
CA GLU A 190 -10.12 -0.06 2.39
C GLU A 190 -8.81 0.63 2.76
N TYR A 191 -8.23 1.41 1.84
CA TYR A 191 -7.34 2.57 1.99
C TYR A 191 -6.61 2.84 0.67
N CYS A 192 -7.32 3.33 -0.35
CA CYS A 192 -6.72 3.98 -1.51
C CYS A 192 -7.69 5.04 -2.05
N GLU A 193 -7.63 6.26 -1.52
CA GLU A 193 -8.02 7.41 -2.32
C GLU A 193 -6.96 7.60 -3.43
N HIS A 194 -7.32 7.15 -4.63
CA HIS A 194 -6.92 7.66 -5.96
C HIS A 194 -5.44 7.56 -6.43
N GLY A 195 -5.22 6.73 -7.45
CA GLY A 195 -4.11 6.83 -8.41
C GLY A 195 -3.91 5.57 -9.24
N PHE A 196 -3.91 5.68 -10.57
CA PHE A 196 -3.43 4.63 -11.47
C PHE A 196 -2.11 5.06 -12.10
N ASN A 197 -1.13 4.16 -12.09
CA ASN A 197 0.12 4.36 -12.81
C ASN A 197 0.06 3.61 -14.15
N PHE A 198 0.53 4.29 -15.21
CA PHE A 198 0.56 3.75 -16.58
C PHE A 198 1.98 3.46 -17.03
N PHE A 199 2.18 2.30 -17.66
CA PHE A 199 3.38 2.01 -18.45
C PHE A 199 2.98 1.75 -19.92
N HIS A 200 3.63 2.47 -20.83
CA HIS A 200 3.50 2.24 -22.26
C HIS A 200 4.49 1.17 -22.70
N ASN A 201 3.98 0.06 -23.23
CA ASN A 201 4.80 -0.95 -23.90
C ASN A 201 4.66 -0.80 -25.42
N GLY A 202 5.68 -0.22 -26.05
CA GLY A 202 5.74 0.02 -27.49
C GLY A 202 7.11 -0.33 -28.10
N TRP A 203 7.44 -1.61 -28.16
CA TRP A 203 8.55 -2.10 -28.99
C TRP A 203 8.08 -2.24 -30.45
N LYS A 204 8.55 -1.35 -31.35
CA LYS A 204 8.76 -1.67 -32.78
C LYS A 204 9.95 -0.90 -33.35
N LEU A 205 10.83 -1.64 -33.99
CA LEU A 205 12.04 -1.20 -34.69
C LEU A 205 11.68 -0.39 -35.95
N GLY A 206 12.14 0.86 -36.07
CA GLY A 206 12.25 1.54 -37.38
C GLY A 206 12.02 3.06 -37.45
N SER A 207 13.10 3.77 -37.76
CA SER A 207 13.21 5.09 -38.46
C SER A 207 13.05 6.41 -37.68
N HIS A 208 14.04 7.28 -37.90
CA HIS A 208 14.28 8.61 -37.34
C HIS A 208 13.23 9.67 -37.74
N ALA A 209 12.86 10.56 -36.80
CA ALA A 209 12.98 12.03 -36.96
C ALA A 209 12.60 12.79 -35.68
N THR A 210 13.33 13.87 -35.44
CA THR A 210 13.37 14.78 -34.28
C THR A 210 12.22 15.79 -34.22
N ALA A 211 11.64 16.02 -33.03
CA ALA A 211 11.16 17.31 -32.52
C ALA A 211 10.80 17.21 -31.03
N ALA A 212 10.89 18.33 -30.32
CA ALA A 212 11.10 18.46 -28.88
C ALA A 212 9.87 18.21 -27.96
N ASN A 213 10.19 17.66 -26.78
CA ASN A 213 9.50 17.69 -25.47
C ASN A 213 7.98 17.43 -25.38
N SER A 214 7.61 16.26 -24.85
CA SER A 214 6.51 16.07 -23.88
C SER A 214 6.70 14.73 -23.14
N TYR A 215 6.59 14.70 -21.80
CA TYR A 215 6.87 13.51 -20.97
C TYR A 215 5.59 13.02 -20.25
N TYR A 216 5.36 11.71 -20.19
CA TYR A 216 4.13 11.07 -19.66
C TYR A 216 4.41 9.84 -18.77
N TYR A 217 4.37 10.00 -17.43
CA TYR A 217 4.60 8.93 -16.43
C TYR A 217 3.99 9.32 -15.07
N GLY A 218 2.86 8.70 -14.67
CA GLY A 218 2.25 8.88 -13.33
C GLY A 218 1.79 10.31 -13.05
N ILE A 219 1.00 10.86 -13.96
CA ILE A 219 0.53 12.23 -13.86
C ILE A 219 -0.72 12.29 -12.96
N SER A 220 -0.65 13.10 -11.90
CA SER A 220 -1.83 13.62 -11.17
C SER A 220 -2.92 14.02 -12.18
N SER A 221 -4.18 13.62 -11.94
CA SER A 221 -5.32 13.81 -12.87
C SER A 221 -5.39 15.21 -13.51
N SER A 222 -4.92 16.24 -12.82
CA SER A 222 -4.84 17.63 -13.29
C SER A 222 -3.86 17.91 -14.44
N SER A 223 -2.94 17.01 -14.79
CA SER A 223 -1.88 17.23 -15.78
C SER A 223 -1.83 16.22 -16.94
N LEU A 224 -2.75 15.24 -16.95
CA LEU A 224 -2.93 14.32 -18.06
C LEU A 224 -3.58 15.09 -19.22
N GLY A 225 -2.88 15.25 -20.34
CA GLY A 225 -3.43 15.84 -21.56
C GLY A 225 -4.38 14.88 -22.28
N THR A 226 -4.47 14.99 -23.60
CA THR A 226 -5.32 14.13 -24.43
C THR A 226 -4.59 12.89 -24.92
N VAL A 227 -5.35 11.88 -25.34
CA VAL A 227 -4.85 10.67 -26.03
C VAL A 227 -3.87 11.04 -27.16
N ALA A 228 -4.23 12.02 -28.00
CA ALA A 228 -3.38 12.52 -29.08
C ALA A 228 -2.09 13.17 -28.55
N SER A 229 -2.17 13.97 -27.48
CA SER A 229 -0.99 14.63 -26.90
C SER A 229 -0.02 13.65 -26.22
N ALA A 230 -0.50 12.46 -25.86
CA ALA A 230 0.31 11.37 -25.32
C ALA A 230 0.89 10.45 -26.42
N GLY A 231 0.55 10.68 -27.69
CA GLY A 231 1.03 9.89 -28.82
C GLY A 231 0.44 8.48 -28.91
N LEU A 232 -0.66 8.20 -28.21
CA LEU A 232 -1.31 6.89 -28.20
C LEU A 232 -2.03 6.60 -29.54
N GLN A 233 -1.88 5.36 -30.02
CA GLN A 233 -2.37 4.90 -31.31
C GLN A 233 -3.42 3.79 -31.16
N ASP A 234 -4.14 3.51 -32.25
CA ASP A 234 -5.10 2.41 -32.29
C ASP A 234 -4.41 1.07 -32.03
N GLY A 235 -4.94 0.32 -31.06
CA GLY A 235 -4.40 -0.95 -30.60
C GLY A 235 -3.35 -0.85 -29.50
N ASP A 236 -3.02 0.35 -29.00
CA ASP A 236 -2.04 0.49 -27.92
C ASP A 236 -2.51 -0.16 -26.60
N HIS A 237 -1.53 -0.67 -25.85
CA HIS A 237 -1.71 -1.27 -24.54
C HIS A 237 -1.21 -0.34 -23.43
N ILE A 238 -2.00 -0.26 -22.37
CA ILE A 238 -1.83 0.58 -21.20
C ILE A 238 -1.87 -0.31 -19.97
N ASP A 239 -0.71 -0.58 -19.38
CA ASP A 239 -0.65 -1.33 -18.13
C ASP A 239 -1.01 -0.39 -16.98
N VAL A 240 -1.99 -0.80 -16.17
CA VAL A 240 -2.62 -0.01 -15.12
C VAL A 240 -2.32 -0.66 -13.77
N HIS A 241 -1.50 0.03 -12.98
CA HIS A 241 -1.07 -0.47 -11.68
C HIS A 241 -1.69 0.34 -10.55
N MET A 242 -1.91 -0.35 -9.43
CA MET A 242 -2.29 0.30 -8.18
C MET A 242 -1.14 1.20 -7.69
N GLU A 243 -1.50 2.31 -7.07
CA GLU A 243 -0.54 3.21 -6.44
C GLU A 243 0.32 2.46 -5.41
N GLN A 244 1.64 2.47 -5.62
CA GLN A 244 2.59 1.91 -4.67
C GLN A 244 2.93 2.96 -3.61
N LYS A 245 2.81 2.58 -2.32
CA LYS A 245 3.17 3.43 -1.20
C LYS A 245 4.38 2.86 -0.48
N GLY A 246 5.45 3.65 -0.37
CA GLY A 246 6.51 3.42 0.58
C GLY A 246 5.96 3.71 1.99
N GLY A 247 5.75 2.65 2.77
CA GLY A 247 5.08 2.71 4.06
C GLY A 247 6.06 2.78 5.23
N LYS A 248 5.85 3.78 6.09
CA LYS A 248 6.47 3.98 7.40
C LYS A 248 7.98 3.71 7.50
N PRO A 249 8.83 4.42 6.74
CA PRO A 249 10.17 4.67 7.22
C PRO A 249 10.20 5.40 8.58
N VAL A 250 10.78 4.75 9.58
CA VAL A 250 10.95 5.28 10.95
C VAL A 250 12.43 5.39 11.28
N ILE A 251 12.88 6.57 11.72
CA ILE A 251 14.28 6.87 12.01
C ILE A 251 14.46 7.11 13.51
N TYR A 252 15.30 6.29 14.13
CA TYR A 252 15.76 6.40 15.52
C TYR A 252 17.18 6.97 15.57
N LEU A 253 17.44 7.83 16.56
CA LEU A 253 18.77 8.38 16.82
C LEU A 253 19.16 8.05 18.27
N TYR A 254 20.26 7.32 18.44
CA TYR A 254 20.80 6.96 19.76
C TYR A 254 22.21 7.53 19.90
N ALA A 255 22.43 8.40 20.88
CA ALA A 255 23.73 8.95 21.16
C ALA A 255 24.15 8.67 22.62
N PRO A 256 25.44 8.41 22.90
CA PRO A 256 25.93 8.14 24.25
C PRO A 256 25.82 9.38 25.16
N GLN A 257 25.79 10.56 24.55
CA GLN A 257 25.56 11.85 25.18
C GLN A 257 24.49 12.59 24.39
N GLN A 258 23.84 13.58 25.02
CA GLN A 258 22.88 14.42 24.34
C GLN A 258 23.55 15.17 23.18
N VAL A 259 23.00 15.00 21.99
CA VAL A 259 23.48 15.60 20.75
C VAL A 259 22.33 16.36 20.11
N GLU A 260 22.58 17.62 19.75
CA GLU A 260 21.72 18.31 18.80
C GLU A 260 22.10 17.85 17.38
N ALA A 261 21.15 17.20 16.70
CA ALA A 261 21.30 16.64 15.38
C ALA A 261 20.37 17.32 14.36
N THR A 262 20.90 17.61 13.19
CA THR A 262 20.13 17.97 12.00
C THR A 262 19.99 16.74 11.13
N VAL A 263 18.76 16.33 10.84
CA VAL A 263 18.44 15.17 10.01
C VAL A 263 17.82 15.66 8.72
N ARG A 264 18.47 15.42 7.59
CA ARG A 264 17.99 15.78 6.26
C ARG A 264 17.70 14.52 5.47
N LEU A 265 16.50 14.44 4.95
CA LEU A 265 16.07 13.34 4.12
C LEU A 265 15.62 13.89 2.78
N SER A 266 16.13 13.30 1.71
CA SER A 266 15.70 13.58 0.33
C SER A 266 15.14 12.33 -0.30
N LEU A 267 14.22 12.49 -1.25
CA LEU A 267 13.66 11.41 -2.05
C LEU A 267 14.07 11.60 -3.50
N THR A 268 14.26 10.48 -4.20
CA THR A 268 14.29 10.47 -5.67
C THR A 268 12.99 11.04 -6.24
N TYR A 269 13.01 11.44 -7.51
CA TYR A 269 11.83 11.97 -8.21
C TYR A 269 10.67 10.95 -8.34
N GLU A 270 10.96 9.66 -8.15
CA GLU A 270 9.97 8.57 -8.14
C GLU A 270 9.18 8.49 -6.82
N TRP A 271 9.57 9.26 -5.81
CA TRP A 271 8.88 9.31 -4.53
C TRP A 271 8.57 10.75 -4.12
N GLY A 272 7.35 10.96 -3.67
CA GLY A 272 6.91 12.20 -3.03
C GLY A 272 6.44 11.91 -1.61
N PHE A 273 6.79 12.76 -0.66
CA PHE A 273 6.30 12.66 0.71
C PHE A 273 4.78 12.72 0.74
N SER A 274 4.16 11.70 1.33
CA SER A 274 2.74 11.68 1.66
C SER A 274 2.51 12.07 3.12
N VAL A 275 3.40 11.65 4.02
CA VAL A 275 3.34 11.97 5.45
C VAL A 275 4.75 12.24 5.99
N VAL A 276 4.85 13.18 6.93
CA VAL A 276 6.10 13.59 7.59
C VAL A 276 5.78 13.92 9.05
N TYR A 277 6.50 13.30 10.00
CA TYR A 277 6.32 13.53 11.43
C TYR A 277 7.67 13.57 12.17
N PRO A 278 7.90 14.54 13.06
CA PRO A 278 7.12 15.77 13.27
C PRO A 278 6.95 16.58 11.99
N VAL A 279 5.88 17.37 11.91
CA VAL A 279 5.54 18.11 10.69
C VAL A 279 6.58 19.18 10.42
N VAL A 280 7.29 19.05 9.29
CA VAL A 280 8.25 20.04 8.78
C VAL A 280 7.96 20.36 7.31
N PRO A 281 8.37 21.53 6.80
CA PRO A 281 8.11 21.90 5.42
C PRO A 281 8.82 20.98 4.42
N VAL A 282 8.06 20.43 3.47
CA VAL A 282 8.60 19.70 2.32
C VAL A 282 9.07 20.70 1.27
N LYS A 283 10.36 20.65 0.92
CA LYS A 283 10.99 21.50 -0.09
C LYS A 283 11.25 20.70 -1.36
N LYS A 284 11.21 21.36 -2.51
CA LYS A 284 11.71 20.77 -3.77
C LYS A 284 13.24 20.79 -3.76
N ALA A 285 13.86 19.65 -4.03
CA ALA A 285 15.30 19.49 -4.10
C ALA A 285 15.71 19.10 -5.53
N ARG A 286 16.75 19.73 -6.07
CA ARG A 286 17.32 19.31 -7.36
C ARG A 286 18.29 18.15 -7.09
N LEU A 287 17.98 16.97 -7.59
CA LEU A 287 18.90 15.84 -7.58
C LEU A 287 19.61 15.72 -8.95
N GLY A 288 20.94 15.67 -8.92
CA GLY A 288 21.80 15.48 -10.10
C GLY A 288 22.61 16.71 -10.52
N THR A 289 23.69 16.49 -11.25
CA THR A 289 24.55 17.51 -11.89
C THR A 289 24.38 17.45 -13.41
N GLY A 290 23.96 18.54 -14.07
CA GLY A 290 23.84 18.63 -15.55
C GLY A 290 22.43 18.82 -16.12
N GLU A 291 22.28 18.60 -17.44
CA GLU A 291 21.06 18.86 -18.26
C GLU A 291 19.83 18.01 -17.89
N ALA A 292 20.00 16.91 -17.14
CA ALA A 292 18.91 16.07 -16.65
C ALA A 292 18.64 16.31 -15.16
N THR A 293 18.38 17.56 -14.77
CA THR A 293 18.07 17.90 -13.38
C THR A 293 16.68 17.36 -13.01
N LYS A 294 16.62 16.23 -12.27
CA LYS A 294 15.34 15.72 -11.76
C LYS A 294 15.03 16.38 -10.42
N VAL A 295 13.79 16.80 -10.21
CA VAL A 295 13.36 17.50 -8.99
C VAL A 295 12.72 16.47 -8.05
N GLY A 296 13.40 16.16 -6.96
CA GLY A 296 12.87 15.38 -5.84
C GLY A 296 12.29 16.26 -4.74
N GLN A 297 11.96 15.65 -3.61
CA GLN A 297 11.51 16.34 -2.40
C GLN A 297 12.49 16.13 -1.26
N ALA A 298 12.56 17.08 -0.34
CA ALA A 298 13.42 17.01 0.83
C ALA A 298 12.75 17.62 2.07
N VAL A 299 13.11 17.08 3.22
CA VAL A 299 12.71 17.55 4.55
C VAL A 299 13.93 17.66 5.46
N GLU A 300 13.82 18.51 6.48
CA GLU A 300 14.86 18.69 7.49
C GLU A 300 14.20 18.77 8.87
N TRP A 301 14.69 17.95 9.79
CA TRP A 301 14.38 18.03 11.21
C TRP A 301 15.61 18.50 12.00
N ARG A 302 15.37 19.29 13.04
CA ARG A 302 16.37 19.59 14.06
C ARG A 302 15.89 18.99 15.37
N VAL A 303 16.65 18.05 15.90
CA VAL A 303 16.29 17.30 17.10
C VAL A 303 17.43 17.31 18.10
N GLN A 304 17.10 17.15 19.37
CA GLN A 304 18.05 16.85 20.42
C GLN A 304 17.79 15.43 20.93
N THR A 305 18.82 14.59 20.91
CA THR A 305 18.74 13.21 21.41
C THR A 305 18.66 13.18 22.93
N GLN A 306 17.96 12.19 23.47
CA GLN A 306 17.90 11.91 24.91
C GLN A 306 18.52 10.55 25.23
N GLN A 307 18.92 10.34 26.49
CA GLN A 307 19.54 9.08 26.93
C GLN A 307 18.59 7.88 26.87
N ASP A 308 17.28 8.11 26.93
CA ASP A 308 16.26 7.06 26.82
C ASP A 308 15.91 6.71 25.37
N GLY A 309 16.55 7.35 24.39
CA GLY A 309 16.31 7.16 22.95
C GLY A 309 15.20 8.03 22.37
N THR A 310 14.51 8.83 23.18
CA THR A 310 13.57 9.83 22.68
C THR A 310 14.29 11.05 22.09
N LEU A 311 13.55 11.86 21.33
CA LEU A 311 14.03 13.04 20.63
C LEU A 311 13.18 14.24 21.00
N ARG A 312 13.83 15.36 21.32
CA ARG A 312 13.18 16.68 21.41
C ARG A 312 13.29 17.38 20.06
N GLU A 313 12.18 17.56 19.35
CA GLU A 313 12.17 18.38 18.14
C GLU A 313 12.27 19.86 18.52
N LEU A 314 13.25 20.56 17.94
CA LEU A 314 13.71 21.85 18.44
C LEU A 314 12.89 23.05 17.94
N SER A 315 12.12 22.91 16.86
CA SER A 315 11.28 24.01 16.36
C SER A 315 9.96 24.14 17.13
N THR A 316 9.38 23.01 17.54
CA THR A 316 8.09 22.91 18.22
C THR A 316 8.22 22.59 19.71
N GLY A 317 9.35 22.00 20.13
CA GLY A 317 9.51 21.46 21.46
C GLY A 317 8.68 20.18 21.69
N LEU A 318 8.42 19.40 20.65
CA LEU A 318 7.71 18.13 20.78
C LEU A 318 8.69 17.02 21.18
N ASP A 319 8.33 16.23 22.19
CA ASP A 319 9.05 14.98 22.50
C ASP A 319 8.46 13.85 21.66
N VAL A 320 9.31 13.16 20.90
CA VAL A 320 8.93 12.05 20.02
C VAL A 320 9.87 10.86 20.22
N ALA A 321 9.37 9.64 20.03
CA ALA A 321 10.22 8.45 20.07
C ALA A 321 11.11 8.31 18.82
N TYR A 322 10.65 8.85 17.69
CA TYR A 322 11.30 8.69 16.39
C TYR A 322 10.85 9.78 15.39
N LEU A 323 11.61 9.91 14.30
CA LEU A 323 11.16 10.62 13.10
C LEU A 323 10.48 9.63 12.15
N TYR A 324 9.51 10.10 11.39
CA TYR A 324 8.68 9.26 10.53
C TYR A 324 8.37 9.96 9.22
N TRP A 325 8.36 9.18 8.15
CA TRP A 325 7.87 9.63 6.86
C TRP A 325 7.17 8.50 6.11
N GLU A 326 6.35 8.87 5.14
CA GLU A 326 5.80 7.98 4.12
C GLU A 326 5.99 8.63 2.75
N ALA A 327 6.08 7.81 1.72
CA ALA A 327 6.09 8.28 0.35
C ALA A 327 5.04 7.59 -0.50
N ARG A 328 4.47 8.35 -1.41
CA ARG A 328 3.76 7.80 -2.56
C ARG A 328 4.72 7.71 -3.73
N THR A 329 4.56 6.67 -4.52
CA THR A 329 5.25 6.52 -5.79
C THR A 329 4.69 7.52 -6.78
N GLU A 330 5.46 8.59 -6.98
CA GLU A 330 5.25 9.56 -8.05
C GLU A 330 5.86 8.92 -9.31
N GLY A 331 5.17 8.96 -10.45
CA GLY A 331 5.49 8.12 -11.60
C GLY A 331 6.99 7.99 -11.93
N ALA A 332 7.41 6.80 -12.34
CA ALA A 332 8.75 6.49 -12.83
C ALA A 332 9.16 7.49 -13.94
N GLY A 333 9.74 8.62 -13.59
CA GLY A 333 10.22 9.59 -14.56
C GLY A 333 11.22 8.94 -15.52
N ILE A 334 10.85 8.86 -16.81
CA ILE A 334 11.60 8.36 -17.97
C ILE A 334 12.96 7.76 -17.59
N SER A 335 13.02 6.43 -17.50
CA SER A 335 14.29 5.78 -17.78
C SER A 335 14.57 6.05 -19.26
N SER A 336 15.61 6.85 -19.52
CA SER A 336 16.35 6.74 -20.78
C SER A 336 16.65 5.24 -21.04
N PRO A 337 16.85 4.81 -22.30
CA PRO A 337 16.96 3.38 -22.61
C PRO A 337 17.93 2.68 -21.65
N PRO A 338 17.68 1.41 -21.28
CA PRO A 338 18.56 0.68 -20.38
C PRO A 338 20.01 0.87 -20.86
N PRO A 339 20.98 1.08 -19.95
CA PRO A 339 22.38 1.14 -20.33
C PRO A 339 22.65 -0.07 -21.24
N SER A 340 23.10 0.20 -22.46
CA SER A 340 23.49 -0.89 -23.37
C SER A 340 24.43 -1.80 -22.57
N PRO A 341 24.27 -3.14 -22.64
CA PRO A 341 25.15 -4.02 -21.89
C PRO A 341 26.58 -3.70 -22.30
N SER A 342 27.34 -3.12 -21.37
CA SER A 342 28.77 -2.90 -21.56
C SER A 342 29.38 -4.28 -21.71
N ARG A 343 29.60 -4.69 -22.96
CA ARG A 343 30.52 -5.77 -23.30
C ARG A 343 31.93 -5.27 -23.02
N ASP A 344 32.28 -5.17 -21.74
CA ASP A 344 33.67 -5.14 -21.35
C ASP A 344 33.96 -6.44 -20.60
N THR A 345 34.59 -7.35 -21.33
CA THR A 345 34.73 -8.75 -20.96
C THR A 345 36.06 -8.93 -20.25
N THR A 346 36.33 -8.15 -19.20
CA THR A 346 37.56 -8.30 -18.38
C THR A 346 37.43 -7.63 -17.00
N GLN A 347 36.60 -8.19 -16.11
CA GLN A 347 36.74 -8.28 -14.64
C GLN A 347 35.36 -8.39 -13.96
N PRO A 348 35.19 -9.21 -12.90
CA PRO A 348 33.95 -9.26 -12.14
C PRO A 348 33.87 -8.03 -11.22
N THR A 349 33.33 -6.92 -11.73
CA THR A 349 32.75 -5.88 -10.86
C THR A 349 31.46 -6.43 -10.26
N PRO A 350 31.23 -6.33 -8.94
CA PRO A 350 29.98 -6.77 -8.35
C PRO A 350 28.84 -5.96 -8.97
N THR A 351 27.84 -6.65 -9.52
CA THR A 351 26.60 -6.03 -10.01
C THR A 351 25.89 -5.36 -8.84
N THR A 352 26.11 -4.07 -8.65
CA THR A 352 25.46 -3.26 -7.62
C THR A 352 23.94 -3.27 -7.83
N GLU A 353 23.17 -3.79 -6.87
CA GLU A 353 21.70 -3.78 -6.91
C GLU A 353 21.18 -2.37 -7.18
N VAL A 354 20.25 -2.21 -8.13
CA VAL A 354 19.58 -0.93 -8.39
C VAL A 354 18.15 -1.02 -7.86
N PHE A 355 17.82 -0.16 -6.91
CA PHE A 355 16.47 -0.04 -6.35
C PHE A 355 15.79 1.21 -6.94
N SER A 356 14.70 1.00 -7.68
CA SER A 356 13.82 2.04 -8.22
C SER A 356 12.44 1.84 -7.63
N PRO A 357 11.93 2.75 -6.77
CA PRO A 357 10.65 2.56 -6.13
C PRO A 357 9.50 2.27 -7.09
N ALA A 358 9.48 2.94 -8.25
CA ALA A 358 8.37 2.81 -9.18
C ALA A 358 8.39 1.54 -10.03
N THR A 359 9.52 0.83 -10.08
CA THR A 359 9.70 -0.42 -10.86
C THR A 359 10.19 -1.58 -10.00
N SER A 360 10.08 -1.44 -8.68
CA SER A 360 10.54 -2.44 -7.71
C SER A 360 9.72 -3.71 -7.77
N SER A 361 10.38 -4.84 -7.99
CA SER A 361 9.74 -6.15 -8.01
C SER A 361 10.25 -7.07 -6.89
N VAL A 362 9.47 -8.12 -6.63
CA VAL A 362 9.85 -9.27 -5.81
C VAL A 362 9.82 -10.49 -6.72
N SER A 363 10.85 -11.34 -6.69
CA SER A 363 11.00 -12.49 -7.59
C SER A 363 11.40 -13.76 -6.84
N ASP A 364 11.29 -14.91 -7.51
CA ASP A 364 11.71 -16.20 -6.94
C ASP A 364 13.19 -16.19 -6.52
N GLY A 365 14.04 -15.54 -7.32
CA GLY A 365 15.49 -15.55 -7.13
C GLY A 365 15.99 -14.71 -5.96
N ASP A 366 15.21 -13.74 -5.44
CA ASP A 366 15.68 -12.74 -4.47
C ASP A 366 14.82 -12.62 -3.21
N SER A 367 13.78 -13.45 -3.08
CA SER A 367 12.85 -13.43 -1.95
C SER A 367 12.79 -14.74 -1.18
N VAL A 368 12.08 -14.74 -0.06
CA VAL A 368 11.51 -15.96 0.55
C VAL A 368 10.00 -15.97 0.35
N LEU A 369 9.43 -17.17 0.21
CA LEU A 369 7.98 -17.35 0.15
C LEU A 369 7.50 -17.98 1.46
N LEU A 370 6.64 -17.28 2.17
CA LEU A 370 6.14 -17.68 3.49
C LEU A 370 4.62 -17.79 3.49
N ALA A 371 4.11 -18.79 4.20
CA ALA A 371 2.71 -18.78 4.61
C ALA A 371 2.49 -17.68 5.66
N VAL A 372 1.30 -17.08 5.63
CA VAL A 372 0.98 -15.90 6.45
C VAL A 372 1.03 -16.17 7.96
N ASP A 373 0.81 -17.41 8.40
CA ASP A 373 0.89 -17.82 9.81
C ASP A 373 2.33 -17.83 10.35
N GLY A 374 3.32 -18.10 9.50
CA GLY A 374 4.74 -18.10 9.85
C GLY A 374 5.44 -16.74 9.75
N ILE A 375 4.80 -15.75 9.13
CA ILE A 375 5.48 -14.51 8.71
C ILE A 375 5.94 -13.64 9.88
N THR A 376 5.17 -13.59 10.97
CA THR A 376 5.48 -12.73 12.13
C THR A 376 6.73 -13.20 12.86
N LEU A 377 6.84 -14.51 13.07
CA LEU A 377 8.02 -15.15 13.66
C LEU A 377 9.26 -15.00 12.77
N TYR A 378 9.09 -15.16 11.46
CA TYR A 378 10.17 -14.98 10.50
C TYR A 378 10.69 -13.53 10.49
N LEU A 379 9.77 -12.55 10.43
CA LEU A 379 10.12 -11.13 10.43
C LEU A 379 10.81 -10.71 11.73
N ASP A 380 10.32 -11.13 12.90
CA ASP A 380 10.97 -10.79 14.17
C ASP A 380 12.42 -11.32 14.21
N ALA A 381 12.64 -12.58 13.79
CA ALA A 381 13.97 -13.17 13.72
C ALA A 381 14.88 -12.47 12.69
N ALA A 382 14.38 -12.18 11.48
CA ALA A 382 15.13 -11.49 10.43
C ALA A 382 15.54 -10.08 10.87
N LEU A 383 14.58 -9.30 11.37
CA LEU A 383 14.80 -7.92 11.81
C LEU A 383 15.75 -7.86 13.02
N ALA A 384 15.65 -8.81 13.96
CA ALA A 384 16.58 -8.92 15.08
C ALA A 384 18.01 -9.19 14.59
N ALA A 385 18.15 -10.11 13.63
CA ALA A 385 19.45 -10.43 13.05
C ALA A 385 20.06 -9.28 12.22
N MET A 386 19.24 -8.30 11.79
CA MET A 386 19.69 -7.09 11.10
C MET A 386 19.95 -5.90 12.05
N GLY A 387 19.85 -6.09 13.36
CA GLY A 387 20.20 -5.07 14.35
C GLY A 387 19.04 -4.21 14.87
N LEU A 388 17.79 -4.53 14.50
CA LEU A 388 16.63 -3.80 15.00
C LEU A 388 16.29 -4.25 16.43
N HIS A 389 16.12 -3.26 17.32
CA HIS A 389 15.71 -3.46 18.70
C HIS A 389 14.20 -3.78 18.80
N THR A 390 13.76 -4.27 19.96
CA THR A 390 12.41 -4.83 20.15
C THR A 390 11.27 -3.87 19.77
N GLU A 391 11.38 -2.59 20.11
CA GLU A 391 10.38 -1.58 19.75
C GLU A 391 10.28 -1.41 18.22
N ALA A 392 11.41 -1.20 17.54
CA ALA A 392 11.46 -1.14 16.08
C ALA A 392 10.86 -2.39 15.42
N ARG A 393 11.19 -3.60 15.89
CA ARG A 393 10.62 -4.85 15.31
C ARG A 393 9.11 -4.96 15.53
N THR A 394 8.64 -4.64 16.73
CA THR A 394 7.21 -4.64 17.05
C THR A 394 6.47 -3.64 16.18
N SER A 395 6.98 -2.41 16.08
CA SER A 395 6.38 -1.33 15.28
C SER A 395 6.40 -1.64 13.77
N PHE A 396 7.46 -2.28 13.29
CA PHE A 396 7.57 -2.78 11.90
C PHE A 396 6.48 -3.81 11.61
N ILE A 397 6.41 -4.87 12.42
CA ILE A 397 5.49 -5.99 12.19
C ILE A 397 4.05 -5.50 12.30
N THR A 398 3.69 -4.79 13.38
CA THR A 398 2.32 -4.31 13.59
C THR A 398 1.82 -3.36 12.51
N TYR A 399 2.69 -2.54 11.91
CA TYR A 399 2.31 -1.68 10.80
C TYR A 399 2.03 -2.45 9.51
N TRP A 400 2.89 -3.42 9.16
CA TRP A 400 2.74 -4.19 7.92
C TRP A 400 1.75 -5.36 8.05
N LEU A 401 1.49 -5.84 9.26
CA LEU A 401 0.63 -7.00 9.51
C LEU A 401 -0.75 -6.91 8.83
N PRO A 402 -1.49 -5.78 8.88
CA PRO A 402 -2.76 -5.65 8.15
C PRO A 402 -2.63 -5.83 6.64
N ALA A 403 -1.50 -5.46 6.03
CA ALA A 403 -1.25 -5.68 4.61
C ALA A 403 -0.84 -7.14 4.33
N LEU A 404 0.00 -7.72 5.18
CA LEU A 404 0.45 -9.12 5.07
C LEU A 404 -0.71 -10.11 5.22
N LEU A 405 -1.65 -9.85 6.15
CA LEU A 405 -2.81 -10.71 6.42
C LEU A 405 -3.82 -10.78 5.26
N LYS A 406 -3.68 -9.91 4.25
CA LYS A 406 -4.50 -9.96 3.04
C LYS A 406 -4.14 -11.13 2.13
N HIS A 407 -3.00 -11.77 2.34
CA HIS A 407 -2.45 -12.76 1.44
C HIS A 407 -2.30 -14.10 2.16
N LYS A 408 -2.55 -15.21 1.46
CA LYS A 408 -2.30 -16.57 2.00
C LYS A 408 -0.81 -16.87 2.06
N HIS A 409 -0.09 -16.45 1.02
CA HIS A 409 1.35 -16.55 0.93
C HIS A 409 1.93 -15.19 0.57
N VAL A 410 3.07 -14.86 1.15
CA VAL A 410 3.77 -13.60 0.90
C VAL A 410 5.19 -13.92 0.47
N ALA A 411 5.58 -13.41 -0.69
CA ALA A 411 6.97 -13.32 -1.09
C ALA A 411 7.55 -12.03 -0.49
N LEU A 412 8.68 -12.12 0.22
CA LEU A 412 9.34 -10.93 0.77
C LEU A 412 10.85 -10.97 0.60
N ARG A 413 11.44 -9.79 0.47
CA ARG A 413 12.89 -9.57 0.47
C ARG A 413 13.26 -8.28 1.18
N PHE A 414 14.54 -8.15 1.53
CA PHE A 414 15.10 -6.88 1.98
C PHE A 414 16.03 -6.31 0.91
N VAL A 415 15.97 -4.99 0.73
CA VAL A 415 16.78 -4.23 -0.24
C VAL A 415 18.17 -4.00 0.33
N ASN A 416 19.21 -4.10 -0.50
CA ASN A 416 20.55 -3.69 -0.10
C ASN A 416 20.55 -2.22 0.38
N GLN A 417 21.18 -1.95 1.53
CA GLN A 417 21.15 -0.62 2.15
C GLN A 417 21.67 0.47 1.20
N ALA A 418 22.77 0.21 0.47
CA ALA A 418 23.34 1.20 -0.45
C ALA A 418 22.40 1.49 -1.64
N ALA A 419 21.60 0.50 -2.07
CA ALA A 419 20.59 0.70 -3.11
C ALA A 419 19.43 1.56 -2.60
N TYR A 420 18.95 1.30 -1.39
CA TYR A 420 17.93 2.10 -0.73
C TYR A 420 18.39 3.55 -0.49
N GLU A 421 19.64 3.76 -0.05
CA GLU A 421 20.23 5.08 0.19
C GLU A 421 20.27 5.96 -1.05
N ARG A 422 20.33 5.40 -2.26
CA ARG A 422 20.22 6.18 -3.50
C ARG A 422 18.80 6.66 -3.79
N ALA A 423 17.79 5.90 -3.38
CA ALA A 423 16.39 6.28 -3.56
C ALA A 423 15.91 7.27 -2.49
N ALA A 424 16.44 7.16 -1.27
CA ALA A 424 16.08 8.06 -0.15
C ALA A 424 17.33 8.52 0.63
N PRO A 425 18.18 9.41 0.09
CA PRO A 425 19.39 9.87 0.79
C PRO A 425 19.09 10.46 2.18
N LEU A 426 19.79 9.99 3.20
CA LEU A 426 19.69 10.43 4.59
C LEU A 426 21.03 11.00 5.05
N GLU A 427 21.05 12.29 5.41
CA GLU A 427 22.20 12.98 5.99
C GLU A 427 21.87 13.35 7.45
N VAL A 428 22.79 13.04 8.36
CA VAL A 428 22.68 13.42 9.78
C VAL A 428 23.94 14.18 10.18
N VAL A 429 23.76 15.33 10.84
CA VAL A 429 24.84 16.22 11.29
C VAL A 429 24.68 16.50 12.79
N PRO A 430 25.67 16.22 13.66
CA PRO A 430 26.99 15.64 13.34
C PRO A 430 26.86 14.23 12.75
N ALA A 431 27.89 13.78 12.02
CA ALA A 431 27.86 12.48 11.37
C ALA A 431 27.79 11.36 12.44
N PRO A 432 26.85 10.40 12.32
CA PRO A 432 26.81 9.24 13.19
C PRO A 432 27.94 8.27 12.85
N ASP A 433 28.36 7.49 13.84
CA ASP A 433 29.38 6.44 13.68
C ASP A 433 28.86 5.26 12.85
N VAL A 434 27.53 5.05 12.85
CA VAL A 434 26.85 4.02 12.06
C VAL A 434 25.42 4.43 11.71
N VAL A 435 25.03 4.14 10.47
CA VAL A 435 23.64 4.20 9.99
C VAL A 435 23.24 2.81 9.53
N THR A 436 22.15 2.27 10.08
CA THR A 436 21.57 0.97 9.70
C THR A 436 20.19 1.21 9.10
N ARG A 437 19.97 0.87 7.83
CA ARG A 437 18.69 1.11 7.14
C ARG A 437 18.15 -0.17 6.54
N VAL A 438 17.02 -0.65 7.04
CA VAL A 438 16.38 -1.89 6.58
C VAL A 438 15.09 -1.55 5.82
N PHE A 439 15.03 -1.90 4.54
CA PHE A 439 13.84 -1.66 3.73
C PHE A 439 13.31 -2.97 3.15
N MET A 440 12.06 -3.33 3.46
CA MET A 440 11.41 -4.56 3.00
C MET A 440 10.57 -4.32 1.75
N LEU A 441 10.67 -5.21 0.78
CA LEU A 441 9.68 -5.36 -0.29
C LEU A 441 8.91 -6.65 -0.07
N PHE A 442 7.61 -6.62 -0.26
CA PHE A 442 6.79 -7.82 -0.21
C PHE A 442 5.68 -7.78 -1.24
N LYS A 443 5.23 -8.97 -1.65
CA LYS A 443 4.14 -9.17 -2.60
C LYS A 443 3.29 -10.36 -2.16
N GLY A 444 1.98 -10.22 -2.27
CA GLY A 444 1.06 -11.35 -2.15
C GLY A 444 1.23 -12.32 -3.30
N VAL A 445 1.37 -13.61 -3.00
CA VAL A 445 1.38 -14.67 -4.00
C VAL A 445 0.03 -15.38 -3.90
N ASP A 446 -0.88 -14.98 -4.78
CA ASP A 446 -2.18 -15.62 -4.92
C ASP A 446 -1.98 -17.01 -5.50
N VAL A 447 -2.20 -18.01 -4.64
CA VAL A 447 -2.68 -19.31 -5.10
C VAL A 447 -4.13 -19.05 -5.43
N SER A 448 -4.54 -19.13 -6.70
CA SER A 448 -5.94 -18.97 -7.05
C SER A 448 -6.78 -19.78 -6.07
N ASP A 449 -7.83 -19.15 -5.53
CA ASP A 449 -8.79 -19.82 -4.67
C ASP A 449 -9.45 -20.94 -5.49
N GLY A 450 -8.81 -22.10 -5.50
CA GLY A 450 -9.46 -23.37 -5.70
C GLY A 450 -10.56 -23.42 -4.66
N VAL A 451 -11.78 -23.17 -5.11
CA VAL A 451 -12.99 -23.63 -4.46
C VAL A 451 -12.71 -25.02 -3.91
N ASP A 452 -13.21 -25.33 -2.70
CA ASP A 452 -13.30 -26.68 -2.14
C ASP A 452 -14.15 -27.60 -3.05
N LEU A 453 -13.69 -27.83 -4.28
CA LEU A 453 -14.12 -28.89 -5.16
C LEU A 453 -13.07 -29.98 -5.00
N ASP A 454 -13.58 -31.20 -4.83
CA ASP A 454 -12.88 -32.47 -4.96
C ASP A 454 -11.50 -32.33 -5.64
N ALA A 455 -10.45 -32.76 -4.95
CA ALA A 455 -9.05 -32.72 -5.38
C ALA A 455 -8.80 -33.35 -6.77
N SER A 456 -9.79 -34.02 -7.36
CA SER A 456 -9.77 -34.52 -8.75
C SER A 456 -10.12 -33.48 -9.83
N LEU A 457 -10.63 -32.28 -9.48
CA LEU A 457 -11.08 -31.24 -10.43
C LEU A 457 -10.41 -29.87 -10.23
N VAL A 458 -9.30 -29.80 -9.50
CA VAL A 458 -8.48 -28.58 -9.41
C VAL A 458 -7.89 -28.29 -10.78
N ASP A 459 -8.10 -27.07 -11.28
CA ASP A 459 -7.44 -26.53 -12.46
C ASP A 459 -5.91 -26.71 -12.30
N PRO A 460 -5.21 -27.42 -13.22
CA PRO A 460 -3.77 -27.62 -13.15
C PRO A 460 -2.97 -26.31 -12.99
N ASP A 461 -3.54 -25.17 -13.42
CA ASP A 461 -2.89 -23.87 -13.39
C ASP A 461 -2.89 -23.21 -11.99
N ALA A 462 -3.71 -23.66 -11.03
CA ALA A 462 -3.72 -23.12 -9.66
C ALA A 462 -2.48 -23.53 -8.83
N ARG A 463 -1.96 -24.75 -9.09
CA ARG A 463 -0.66 -25.21 -8.55
C ARG A 463 0.51 -24.41 -9.15
N SER A 464 0.33 -23.87 -10.35
CA SER A 464 1.34 -23.14 -11.13
C SER A 464 1.91 -21.90 -10.43
N ALA A 465 1.09 -21.18 -9.64
CA ALA A 465 1.52 -19.92 -9.02
C ALA A 465 2.53 -20.11 -7.88
N LEU A 466 2.41 -21.17 -7.06
CA LEU A 466 3.42 -21.50 -6.04
C LEU A 466 4.60 -22.26 -6.64
N ASP A 467 4.34 -23.07 -7.68
CA ASP A 467 5.39 -23.81 -8.41
C ASP A 467 6.31 -22.87 -9.20
N ALA A 468 5.88 -21.63 -9.46
CA ALA A 468 6.72 -20.56 -10.00
C ALA A 468 7.75 -19.99 -9.00
N TRP A 469 7.70 -20.38 -7.72
CA TRP A 469 8.60 -19.88 -6.66
C TRP A 469 9.42 -20.97 -5.95
N PRO A 470 10.12 -21.86 -6.69
CA PRO A 470 10.85 -22.97 -6.08
C PRO A 470 12.06 -22.49 -5.24
N GLN A 471 12.76 -21.44 -5.64
CA GLN A 471 13.93 -20.94 -4.92
C GLN A 471 13.52 -20.18 -3.65
N ALA A 472 12.50 -19.33 -3.74
CA ALA A 472 11.99 -18.59 -2.60
C ALA A 472 11.42 -19.52 -1.52
N ARG A 473 10.78 -20.62 -1.93
CA ARG A 473 10.34 -21.69 -1.01
C ARG A 473 11.51 -22.43 -0.38
N ALA A 474 12.55 -22.74 -1.14
CA ALA A 474 13.74 -23.40 -0.60
C ALA A 474 14.43 -22.50 0.44
N ARG A 475 14.59 -21.21 0.12
CA ARG A 475 15.22 -20.20 0.96
C ARG A 475 14.44 -19.89 2.24
N ALA A 476 13.13 -20.12 2.26
CA ALA A 476 12.34 -20.02 3.51
C ALA A 476 12.84 -20.96 4.62
N ASN A 477 13.61 -22.01 4.28
CA ASN A 477 14.23 -22.92 5.24
C ASN A 477 15.64 -22.48 5.68
N GLU A 478 16.21 -21.45 5.05
CA GLU A 478 17.49 -20.86 5.45
C GLU A 478 17.30 -20.01 6.71
N PRO A 479 18.33 -19.86 7.56
CA PRO A 479 18.22 -19.06 8.77
C PRO A 479 17.96 -17.59 8.42
N PRO A 480 16.95 -16.92 9.03
CA PRO A 480 16.63 -15.51 8.72
C PRO A 480 17.79 -14.53 8.87
N SER A 481 18.85 -14.91 9.59
CA SER A 481 20.07 -14.13 9.71
C SER A 481 20.81 -13.88 8.39
N MET A 482 20.52 -14.62 7.33
CA MET A 482 21.09 -14.39 5.99
C MET A 482 20.86 -12.97 5.47
N TRP A 483 19.76 -12.32 5.89
CA TRP A 483 19.42 -10.98 5.40
C TRP A 483 20.41 -9.90 5.83
N LYS A 484 21.17 -10.12 6.92
CA LYS A 484 22.20 -9.17 7.34
C LYS A 484 23.26 -8.96 6.26
N ASP A 485 23.60 -10.03 5.51
CA ASP A 485 24.62 -10.03 4.48
C ASP A 485 24.06 -9.44 3.18
N VAL A 486 22.77 -9.66 2.90
CA VAL A 486 22.04 -9.04 1.77
C VAL A 486 21.92 -7.53 1.94
N VAL A 487 21.48 -7.09 3.12
CA VAL A 487 21.30 -5.66 3.43
C VAL A 487 22.66 -4.97 3.59
N GLY A 488 23.66 -5.67 4.14
CA GLY A 488 25.00 -5.15 4.37
C GLY A 488 25.15 -4.35 5.67
N VAL A 489 24.47 -4.78 6.74
CA VAL A 489 24.44 -4.06 8.03
C VAL A 489 25.73 -4.27 8.85
N GLN A 490 26.18 -3.22 9.54
CA GLN A 490 27.37 -3.25 10.42
C GLN A 490 27.00 -3.59 11.88
N LEU A 491 26.56 -4.83 12.13
CA LEU A 491 25.95 -5.25 13.42
C LEU A 491 26.75 -4.88 14.67
N GLU A 492 28.08 -5.07 14.64
CA GLU A 492 28.94 -4.76 15.80
C GLU A 492 28.80 -3.30 16.23
N LYS A 493 28.79 -2.37 15.27
CA LYS A 493 28.59 -0.94 15.53
C LYS A 493 27.12 -0.63 15.85
N THR A 494 26.18 -1.29 15.16
CA THR A 494 24.75 -1.08 15.40
C THR A 494 24.36 -1.40 16.84
N PHE A 495 25.01 -2.39 17.48
CA PHE A 495 24.76 -2.73 18.88
C PHE A 495 25.61 -1.96 19.91
N ASP A 496 26.66 -1.25 19.47
CA ASP A 496 27.55 -0.52 20.37
C ASP A 496 26.91 0.77 20.90
N ALA A 497 26.44 0.73 22.16
CA ALA A 497 25.81 1.87 22.81
C ALA A 497 26.76 3.05 23.10
N SER A 498 28.07 2.88 22.93
CA SER A 498 29.05 3.97 23.06
C SER A 498 29.12 4.86 21.82
N LEU A 499 28.50 4.46 20.71
CA LEU A 499 28.51 5.16 19.43
C LEU A 499 27.25 6.01 19.23
N PHE A 500 27.37 7.07 18.41
CA PHE A 500 26.21 7.74 17.84
C PHE A 500 25.66 6.92 16.68
N ARG A 501 24.47 6.33 16.87
CA ARG A 501 23.86 5.37 15.96
C ARG A 501 22.55 5.89 15.41
N VAL A 502 22.32 5.67 14.12
CA VAL A 502 21.03 5.92 13.47
C VAL A 502 20.49 4.60 12.95
N ILE A 503 19.23 4.30 13.26
CA ILE A 503 18.54 3.09 12.79
C ILE A 503 17.29 3.53 12.07
N GLU A 504 17.14 3.14 10.81
CA GLU A 504 15.92 3.30 10.04
C GLU A 504 15.37 1.96 9.60
N TRP A 505 14.05 1.82 9.62
CA TRP A 505 13.38 0.73 8.94
C TRP A 505 12.16 1.23 8.18
N GLY A 506 11.82 0.56 7.08
CA GLY A 506 10.63 0.85 6.29
C GLY A 506 10.26 -0.33 5.38
N GLY A 507 9.22 -0.18 4.57
CA GLY A 507 8.93 -1.15 3.52
C GLY A 507 7.99 -0.65 2.45
N MET A 508 7.64 -1.55 1.54
CA MET A 508 6.67 -1.29 0.48
C MET A 508 6.03 -2.60 0.01
N GLU A 509 4.72 -2.56 -0.19
CA GLU A 509 4.00 -3.62 -0.91
C GLU A 509 4.17 -3.41 -2.42
N VAL A 510 4.64 -4.44 -3.12
CA VAL A 510 4.75 -4.46 -4.57
C VAL A 510 3.44 -4.98 -5.16
N LEU A 511 2.69 -4.07 -5.77
CA LEU A 511 1.35 -4.33 -6.31
C LEU A 511 1.30 -4.67 -7.81
N HIS A 512 2.45 -4.79 -8.49
CA HIS A 512 2.53 -5.13 -9.91
C HIS A 512 3.04 -6.56 -10.13
#